data_AF-A0A0Q6PV18-F1
#
_entry.id   AF-A0A0Q6PV18-F1
#
_cell.length_a   1.000
_cell.length_b   1.000
_cell.length_c   1.000
_cell.angle_alpha   90.00
_cell.angle_beta   90.00
_cell.angle_gamma   90.00
#
_symmetry.space_group_name_H-M   'P 1'
#
loop_
_entity.id
_entity.type
_entity.pdbx_description
1 polymer ?
#
loop_
_entity_poly.entity_id
_entity_poly.type
_entity_poly.pdbx_seq_one_letter_code
_entity_poly.pdbx_strand_id
1 'polypeptide(L)'
;MFGNAFGWPHLLIILAIVLLLFGAPKLPALARSVGQSMRIFRGEMKTMKGDEPAKPDDTTTTTHNEDVAVTHSVGNDKPESQQKL
;
A
#
# COMPACT_ATOMS: atom_id res chain seq x y z
N MET A 1 8.11 -13.53 41.67
CA MET A 1 7.17 -14.43 40.96
C MET A 1 6.29 -13.64 39.95
N PHE A 2 6.87 -12.73 39.15
CA PHE A 2 6.12 -11.81 38.26
C PHE A 2 6.63 -11.76 36.80
N GLY A 3 7.62 -12.57 36.45
CA GLY A 3 8.27 -12.54 35.13
C GLY A 3 7.41 -13.02 33.95
N ASN A 4 6.28 -13.68 34.21
CA ASN A 4 5.36 -14.15 33.18
C ASN A 4 4.15 -13.22 32.95
N ALA A 5 3.98 -12.16 33.74
CA ALA A 5 2.82 -11.26 33.62
C ALA A 5 2.88 -10.39 32.35
N PHE A 6 4.09 -10.04 31.89
CA PHE A 6 4.37 -9.41 30.60
C PHE A 6 4.98 -10.39 29.59
N GLY A 7 4.73 -11.69 29.78
CA GLY A 7 5.19 -12.72 28.88
C GLY A 7 4.40 -12.73 27.57
N TRP A 8 4.98 -13.36 26.56
CA TRP A 8 4.38 -13.83 25.30
C TRP A 8 2.84 -13.99 25.28
N PRO A 9 2.17 -14.64 26.27
CA PRO A 9 0.71 -14.76 26.30
C PRO A 9 -0.06 -13.42 26.32
N HIS A 10 0.45 -12.38 26.98
CA HIS A 10 -0.25 -11.09 27.04
C HIS A 10 -0.32 -10.42 25.65
N LEU A 11 0.77 -10.54 24.88
CA LEU A 11 0.84 -10.03 23.51
C LEU A 11 -0.13 -10.79 22.59
N LEU A 12 -0.25 -12.12 22.76
CA LEU A 12 -1.23 -12.95 22.05
C LEU A 12 -2.67 -12.55 22.36
N ILE A 13 -2.99 -12.20 23.61
CA ILE A 13 -4.33 -11.75 24.01
C ILE A 13 -4.69 -10.42 23.36
N ILE A 14 -3.78 -9.44 23.38
CA ILE A 14 -4.02 -8.15 22.72
C ILE A 14 -4.19 -8.36 21.21
N LEU A 15 -3.34 -9.20 20.61
CA LEU A 15 -3.45 -9.56 19.21
C LEU A 15 -4.81 -10.19 18.89
N ALA A 16 -5.29 -11.13 19.72
CA ALA A 16 -6.60 -11.75 19.56
C ALA A 16 -7.74 -10.72 19.60
N ILE A 17 -7.70 -9.74 20.50
CA ILE A 17 -8.69 -8.66 20.57
C ILE A 17 -8.64 -7.79 19.30
N VAL A 18 -7.45 -7.43 18.83
CA VAL A 18 -7.30 -6.65 17.60
C VAL A 18 -7.81 -7.43 16.39
N LEU A 19 -7.54 -8.73 16.29
CA LEU A 19 -8.12 -9.58 15.24
C LEU A 19 -9.64 -9.68 15.33
N LEU A 20 -10.22 -9.65 16.53
CA LEU A 20 -11.67 -9.70 16.70
C LEU A 20 -12.34 -8.38 16.25
N LEU A 21 -11.71 -7.24 16.52
CA LEU A 21 -12.21 -5.91 16.13
C LEU A 21 -11.96 -5.60 14.64
N PHE A 22 -10.74 -5.88 14.16
CA PHE A 22 -10.32 -5.56 12.80
C PHE A 22 -10.61 -6.70 11.82
N GLY A 23 -10.70 -7.94 12.27
CA GLY A 23 -10.84 -9.13 11.42
C GLY A 23 -9.51 -9.62 10.84
N ALA A 24 -9.47 -10.91 10.48
CA ALA A 24 -8.32 -11.56 9.86
C ALA A 24 -7.78 -10.88 8.58
N PRO A 25 -8.60 -10.32 7.66
CA PRO A 25 -8.06 -9.71 6.43
C PRO A 25 -7.55 -8.27 6.60
N LYS A 26 -7.91 -7.54 7.67
CA LYS A 26 -7.55 -6.12 7.82
C LYS A 26 -6.16 -5.90 8.41
N LEU A 27 -5.68 -6.76 9.30
CA LEU A 27 -4.29 -6.73 9.78
C LEU A 27 -3.25 -6.88 8.65
N PRO A 28 -3.33 -7.89 7.76
CA PRO A 28 -2.36 -8.04 6.69
C PRO A 28 -2.46 -6.93 5.65
N ALA A 29 -3.63 -6.33 5.44
CA ALA A 29 -3.80 -5.19 4.55
C ALA A 29 -3.10 -3.93 5.10
N LEU A 30 -3.30 -3.62 6.38
CA LEU A 30 -2.65 -2.49 7.06
C LEU A 30 -1.12 -2.69 7.15
N ALA A 31 -0.67 -3.91 7.43
CA ALA A 31 0.76 -4.23 7.45
C ALA A 31 1.40 -4.06 6.07
N ARG A 32 0.70 -4.41 4.98
CA ARG A 32 1.18 -4.22 3.61
C ARG A 32 1.32 -2.74 3.26
N SER A 33 0.33 -1.90 3.54
CA SER A 33 0.38 -0.47 3.23
C SER A 33 1.46 0.26 4.02
N VAL A 34 1.61 -0.04 5.31
CA VAL A 34 2.67 0.53 6.17
C VAL A 34 4.05 -0.02 5.78
N GLY A 35 4.13 -1.31 5.40
CA GLY A 35 5.38 -1.92 4.95
C GLY A 35 5.90 -1.30 3.65
N GLN A 36 5.01 -0.95 2.71
CA GLN A 36 5.38 -0.28 1.46
C GLN A 36 5.95 1.12 1.72
N SER A 37 5.30 1.94 2.56
CA SER A 37 5.81 3.28 2.90
C SER A 37 7.13 3.23 3.69
N MET A 38 7.27 2.28 4.62
CA MET A 38 8.52 2.05 5.32
C MET A 38 9.65 1.58 4.40
N ARG A 39 9.38 0.74 3.40
CA ARG A 39 10.41 0.26 2.47
C ARG A 39 10.97 1.39 1.63
N ILE A 40 10.10 2.27 1.13
CA ILE A 40 10.48 3.46 0.36
C ILE A 40 11.36 4.37 1.22
N PHE A 41 10.88 4.75 2.41
CA PHE A 41 11.63 5.59 3.35
C PHE A 41 12.97 4.98 3.78
N ARG A 42 13.02 3.66 4.01
CA ARG A 42 14.26 2.96 4.38
C ARG A 42 15.24 2.86 3.21
N GLY A 43 14.75 2.76 1.98
CA GLY A 43 15.55 2.78 0.75
C GLY A 43 16.23 4.13 0.57
N GLU A 44 15.44 5.21 0.63
CA GLU A 44 15.94 6.59 0.56
C GLU A 44 17.00 6.89 1.63
N MET A 45 16.74 6.48 2.88
CA MET A 45 17.69 6.65 3.99
C MET A 45 18.96 5.81 3.87
N LYS A 46 18.91 4.65 3.19
CA LYS A 46 20.10 3.83 2.93
C LYS A 46 21.01 4.49 1.90
N THR A 47 20.43 5.07 0.83
CA THR A 47 21.17 5.84 -0.16
C THR A 47 21.88 7.05 0.46
N MET A 48 21.25 7.72 1.43
CA MET A 48 21.90 8.82 2.18
C MET A 48 23.06 8.36 3.08
N LYS A 49 23.06 7.11 3.51
CA LYS A 49 24.12 6.53 4.36
C LYS A 49 25.27 5.90 3.56
N GLY A 50 25.22 5.93 2.23
CA GLY A 50 26.33 5.56 1.36
C GLY A 50 26.54 4.05 1.14
N ASP A 51 25.64 3.20 1.61
CA ASP A 51 25.71 1.74 1.44
C ASP A 51 24.64 1.25 0.44
N GLU A 52 25.05 0.90 -0.79
CA GLU A 52 24.19 0.28 -1.82
C GLU A 52 24.75 -1.13 -2.14
N PRO A 53 23.95 -2.23 -2.25
CA PRO A 53 22.67 -2.31 -2.96
C PRO A 53 21.48 -2.94 -2.21
N ALA A 54 20.27 -2.62 -2.68
CA ALA A 54 19.08 -3.42 -2.44
C ALA A 54 18.31 -3.68 -3.75
N LYS A 55 18.36 -4.93 -4.22
CA LYS A 55 17.39 -5.63 -5.07
C LYS A 55 17.22 -7.04 -4.48
N PRO A 56 16.06 -7.72 -4.56
CA PRO A 56 15.00 -7.56 -5.57
C PRO A 56 13.68 -7.01 -5.02
N ASP A 57 12.94 -6.49 -5.99
CA ASP A 57 11.49 -6.43 -6.03
C ASP A 57 10.95 -7.85 -6.29
N ASP A 58 10.02 -8.31 -5.46
CA ASP A 58 8.85 -9.10 -5.86
C ASP A 58 8.09 -9.62 -4.64
N THR A 59 6.89 -9.08 -4.43
CA THR A 59 5.70 -9.89 -4.14
C THR A 59 4.49 -9.08 -4.60
N THR A 60 4.13 -9.33 -5.85
CA THR A 60 2.78 -9.36 -6.43
C THR A 60 1.64 -9.15 -5.43
N THR A 61 0.90 -8.06 -5.59
CA THR A 61 -0.55 -8.10 -5.85
C THR A 61 -0.93 -6.78 -6.51
N THR A 62 -0.88 -6.80 -7.83
CA THR A 62 -1.77 -6.01 -8.67
C THR A 62 -3.21 -6.30 -8.23
N THR A 63 -3.83 -5.35 -7.54
CA THR A 63 -5.27 -5.10 -7.67
C THR A 63 -5.37 -3.74 -8.34
N HIS A 64 -5.01 -3.72 -9.62
CA HIS A 64 -5.54 -2.77 -10.56
C HIS A 64 -6.96 -3.26 -10.87
N ASN A 65 -7.92 -2.89 -10.03
CA ASN A 65 -9.31 -2.92 -10.44
C ASN A 65 -9.53 -1.63 -11.23
N GLU A 66 -9.39 -1.75 -12.54
CA GLU A 66 -10.01 -0.87 -13.52
C GLU A 66 -11.52 -0.94 -13.32
N ASP A 67 -12.08 -0.05 -12.51
CA ASP A 67 -13.47 0.37 -12.63
C ASP A 67 -13.67 1.64 -11.79
N VAL A 68 -13.48 2.81 -12.41
CA VAL A 68 -14.50 3.86 -12.55
C VAL A 68 -14.01 4.79 -13.65
N ALA A 69 -14.46 4.48 -14.86
CA ALA A 69 -14.47 5.39 -15.98
C ALA A 69 -15.46 6.53 -15.70
N VAL A 70 -15.00 7.77 -15.46
CA VAL A 70 -15.79 8.99 -15.72
C VAL A 70 -14.85 10.16 -16.05
N THR A 71 -14.78 10.45 -17.35
CA THR A 71 -14.67 11.79 -17.94
C THR A 71 -13.35 12.55 -17.84
N HIS A 72 -12.41 12.19 -18.72
CA HIS A 72 -11.75 13.20 -19.55
C HIS A 72 -12.23 13.00 -21.00
N SER A 73 -13.44 13.48 -21.28
CA SER A 73 -13.85 13.77 -22.64
C SER A 73 -13.07 15.01 -23.11
N VAL A 74 -11.91 14.75 -23.71
CA VAL A 74 -11.19 15.68 -24.58
C VAL A 74 -12.16 16.09 -25.68
N GLY A 75 -12.76 17.28 -25.53
CA GLY A 75 -13.52 17.94 -26.58
C GLY A 75 -12.54 18.38 -27.67
N ASN A 76 -12.29 17.50 -28.63
CA ASN A 76 -11.59 17.83 -29.86
C ASN A 76 -12.43 17.37 -31.05
N ASP A 77 -13.51 18.12 -31.32
CA ASP A 77 -14.25 18.06 -32.57
C ASP A 77 -14.17 19.43 -33.27
N LYS A 78 -13.20 19.50 -34.19
CA LYS A 78 -13.35 20.00 -35.56
C LYS A 78 -13.82 21.46 -35.77
N PRO A 79 -12.91 22.40 -36.14
CA PRO A 79 -13.33 23.59 -36.88
C PRO A 79 -13.67 23.18 -38.32
N GLU A 80 -14.96 22.95 -38.59
CA GLU A 80 -15.52 22.76 -39.92
C GLU A 80 -15.47 24.06 -40.75
N SER A 81 -14.25 24.50 -41.04
CA SER A 81 -13.98 25.29 -42.22
C SER A 81 -14.13 24.40 -43.45
N GLN A 82 -14.69 24.94 -44.53
CA GLN A 82 -14.77 24.34 -45.86
C GLN A 82 -15.91 23.36 -46.14
N GLN A 83 -17.16 23.80 -46.06
CA GLN A 83 -18.16 23.40 -47.06
C GLN A 83 -19.38 24.30 -47.00
N LYS A 84 -19.52 25.20 -47.98
CA LYS A 84 -20.63 25.21 -48.95
C LYS A 84 -20.70 26.60 -49.61
N LEU A 85 -20.19 26.64 -50.84
CA LEU A 85 -20.42 27.57 -51.95
C LEU A 85 -20.48 29.08 -51.66
#